data_AF-A0A6B3H0F7-F1
#
_entry.id   AF-A0A6B3H0F7-F1
#
_cell.length_a   1.000
_cell.length_b   1.000
_cell.length_c   1.000
_cell.angle_alpha   90.00
_cell.angle_beta   90.00
_cell.angle_gamma   90.00
#
_symmetry.space_group_name_H-M   'P 1'
#
loop_
_entity.id
_entity.type
_entity.pdbx_description
1 polymer ?
#
loop_
_entity_poly.entity_id
_entity_poly.type
_entity_poly.pdbx_seq_one_letter_code
_entity_poly.pdbx_strand_id
1 'polypeptide(L)' 'GTTRDPATPYKWSQALAGQLSSGTLLTYDGDGHTAYGRGSDCIDTAINTYLLEGTPPTDAKKCT' A
#
# COMPACT_ATOMS: atom_id res chain seq x y z
N GLY A 1 -0.06 -0.16 3.04
CA GLY A 1 0.51 -0.25 4.40
C GLY A 1 1.69 -1.21 4.42
N THR A 2 2.67 -0.96 5.28
CA THR A 2 3.87 -1.79 5.44
C THR A 2 3.71 -2.75 6.62
N THR A 3 4.04 -4.04 6.46
CA THR A 3 3.75 -5.09 7.46
C THR A 3 4.46 -4.88 8.80
N ARG A 4 5.69 -4.35 8.79
CA ARG A 4 6.50 -4.06 10.00
C ARG A 4 6.81 -2.57 10.16
N ASP A 5 5.81 -1.72 9.94
CA ASP A 5 5.92 -0.27 10.15
C ASP A 5 5.93 0.08 11.66
N PRO A 6 6.98 0.71 12.20
CA PRO A 6 7.08 1.05 13.63
C PRO A 6 6.26 2.27 14.04
N ALA A 7 5.88 3.15 13.10
CA ALA A 7 5.19 4.41 13.38
C ALA A 7 3.68 4.31 13.12
N THR A 8 3.28 3.61 12.05
CA THR A 8 1.89 3.40 11.67
C THR A 8 1.62 1.91 11.43
N PRO A 9 1.29 1.13 12.48
CA PRO A 9 1.14 -0.32 12.39
C PRO A 9 0.21 -0.79 11.26
N TYR A 10 0.55 -1.89 10.58
CA TYR A 10 -0.19 -2.43 9.43
C TYR A 10 -1.71 -2.57 9.67
N LYS A 11 -2.11 -2.99 10.88
CA LYS A 11 -3.52 -3.10 11.28
C LYS A 11 -4.31 -1.80 11.13
N TRP A 12 -3.65 -0.64 11.28
CA TRP A 12 -4.29 0.66 11.06
C TRP A 12 -4.53 0.92 9.58
N SER A 13 -3.62 0.50 8.70
CA SER A 13 -3.84 0.55 7.25
C SER A 13 -5.03 -0.34 6.83
N GLN A 14 -5.15 -1.54 7.41
CA GLN A 14 -6.29 -2.43 7.17
C GLN A 14 -7.61 -1.80 7.65
N ALA A 15 -7.62 -1.24 8.86
CA ALA A 15 -8.80 -0.56 9.41
C ALA A 15 -9.21 0.65 8.58
N LEU A 16 -8.25 1.49 8.15
CA LEU A 16 -8.53 2.65 7.31
C LEU A 16 -9.09 2.24 5.95
N ALA A 17 -8.50 1.23 5.30
CA ALA A 17 -9.01 0.73 4.02
C ALA A 17 -10.47 0.25 4.13
N GLY A 18 -10.84 -0.41 5.24
CA GLY A 18 -12.22 -0.86 5.49
C GLY A 18 -13.21 0.25 5.83
N GLN A 19 -12.76 1.45 6.21
CA GLN A 19 -13.63 2.60 6.50
C GLN A 19 -13.97 3.42 5.25
N LEU A 20 -13.14 3.34 4.21
CA LEU A 20 -13.32 4.10 2.98
C LEU A 20 -14.16 3.29 1.98
N SER A 21 -15.26 3.86 1.48
CA SER A 21 -16.16 3.17 0.53
C SER A 21 -15.47 2.76 -0.78
N SER A 22 -14.42 3.47 -1.18
CA SER A 22 -13.56 3.17 -2.33
C SER A 22 -12.12 2.79 -1.93
N GLY A 23 -11.91 2.43 -0.66
CA GLY A 23 -10.58 2.10 -0.15
C GLY A 23 -10.06 0.78 -0.73
N THR A 24 -8.83 0.79 -1.24
CA THR A 24 -8.06 -0.42 -1.58
C THR A 24 -6.76 -0.45 -0.80
N LEU A 25 -6.33 -1.64 -0.36
CA LEU A 25 -5.11 -1.82 0.41
C LEU A 25 -4.01 -2.45 -0.44
N LEU A 26 -3.02 -1.64 -0.83
CA LEU A 26 -1.72 -2.13 -1.28
C LEU A 26 -0.84 -2.46 -0.08
N THR A 27 -0.33 -3.68 -0.03
CA THR A 27 0.52 -4.15 1.07
C THR A 27 1.98 -4.26 0.64
N TYR A 28 2.87 -3.66 1.42
CA TYR A 28 4.31 -3.87 1.31
C TYR A 28 4.76 -4.80 2.44
N ASP A 29 5.30 -5.97 2.10
CA ASP A 29 5.85 -6.90 3.08
C ASP A 29 7.30 -6.56 3.38
N GLY A 30 7.49 -5.58 4.26
CA GLY A 30 8.78 -4.93 4.49
C GLY A 30 8.87 -4.31 5.87
N ASP A 31 10.07 -3.83 6.17
CA ASP A 31 10.39 -3.07 7.38
C ASP A 31 10.43 -1.57 7.06
N GLY A 32 10.13 -0.76 8.07
CA GLY A 32 10.23 0.69 8.01
C GLY A 32 8.89 1.40 7.79
N HIS A 33 8.94 2.74 7.92
CA HIS A 33 7.77 3.60 7.80
C HIS A 33 7.60 4.10 6.37
N THR A 34 6.42 3.90 5.77
CA THR A 34 6.10 4.15 4.35
C THR A 34 6.76 3.17 3.35
N ALA A 35 6.45 3.30 2.04
CA ALA A 35 6.98 2.41 1.00
C ALA A 35 7.14 3.06 -0.40
N TYR A 36 6.30 4.04 -0.76
CA TYR A 36 6.34 4.68 -2.08
C TYR A 36 7.62 5.50 -2.30
N GLY A 37 8.25 5.34 -3.46
CA GLY A 37 9.49 5.99 -3.86
C GLY A 37 10.72 5.50 -3.10
N ARG A 38 10.65 4.29 -2.53
CA ARG A 38 11.72 3.74 -1.67
C ARG A 38 12.36 2.46 -2.20
N GLY A 39 12.22 2.19 -3.50
CA GLY A 39 12.99 1.16 -4.20
C GLY A 39 12.28 -0.18 -4.41
N SER A 40 10.99 -0.29 -4.07
CA SER A 40 10.18 -1.46 -4.51
C SER A 40 9.46 -1.10 -5.80
N ASP A 41 9.96 -1.63 -6.93
CA ASP A 41 9.36 -1.44 -8.26
C ASP A 41 7.87 -1.84 -8.28
N CYS A 42 7.50 -2.85 -7.50
CA CYS A 42 6.12 -3.30 -7.36
C CYS A 42 5.22 -2.24 -6.70
N ILE A 43 5.70 -1.59 -5.64
CA ILE A 43 4.98 -0.51 -4.96
C ILE A 43 4.89 0.71 -5.86
N ASP A 44 6.00 1.11 -6.45
CA ASP A 44 6.09 2.32 -7.26
C ASP A 44 5.24 2.21 -8.52
N THR A 45 5.27 1.05 -9.20
CA THR A 45 4.41 0.78 -10.35
C THR A 45 2.93 0.80 -9.99
N ALA A 46 2.53 0.11 -8.91
CA ALA A 46 1.12 0.05 -8.52
C ALA A 46 0.55 1.43 -8.15
N ILE A 47 1.34 2.26 -7.47
CA ILE A 47 0.94 3.62 -7.11
C ILE A 47 0.92 4.53 -8.34
N ASN A 48 1.92 4.43 -9.23
CA ASN A 48 1.94 5.20 -10.47
C ASN A 48 0.75 4.87 -11.38
N THR A 49 0.42 3.59 -11.56
CA THR A 49 -0.77 3.19 -12.33
C THR A 49 -2.05 3.78 -11.75
N TYR A 50 -2.20 3.81 -10.42
CA TYR A 50 -3.35 4.47 -9.80
C TYR A 50 -3.36 6.00 -10.03
N LEU A 51 -2.22 6.67 -9.83
CA LEU A 51 -2.13 8.12 -9.95
C LEU A 51 -2.22 8.63 -11.39
N LEU A 52 -1.68 7.89 -12.35
CA LEU A 52 -1.59 8.30 -13.76
C LEU A 52 -2.78 7.80 -14.59
N GLU A 53 -3.33 6.63 -14.27
CA GLU A 53 -4.35 5.97 -15.09
C GLU A 53 -5.68 5.78 -14.34
N GLY A 54 -5.74 6.11 -13.05
CA GLY A 54 -6.94 5.91 -12.24
C GLY A 54 -7.25 4.44 -11.95
N THR A 55 -6.29 3.53 -12.17
CA THR A 55 -6.50 2.08 -12.00
C THR A 55 -5.97 1.64 -10.64
N PRO A 56 -6.84 1.32 -9.66
CA PRO A 56 -6.40 0.86 -8.35
C PRO A 56 -5.75 -0.53 -8.42
N PRO A 57 -4.86 -0.88 -7.47
CA PRO A 57 -4.36 -2.24 -7.34
C PRO A 57 -5.50 -3.23 -7.12
N THR A 58 -5.33 -4.45 -7.61
CA THR A 58 -6.25 -5.55 -7.34
C THR A 58 -6.37 -5.82 -5.85
N ASP A 59 -7.51 -6.34 -5.42
CA ASP A 59 -7.75 -6.71 -4.03
C ASP A 59 -6.62 -7.59 -3.49
N ALA A 60 -6.20 -7.28 -2.26
CA ALA A 60 -5.12 -7.97 -1.55
C ALA A 60 -3.75 -7.99 -2.28
N LYS A 61 -3.48 -7.08 -3.22
CA LYS A 61 -2.15 -6.94 -3.84
C LYS A 61 -1.06 -6.78 -2.76
N LYS A 62 -0.04 -7.62 -2.87
CA LYS A 62 1.17 -7.61 -2.03
C LYS A 62 2.41 -7.40 -2.89
N CYS A 63 3.37 -6.68 -2.33
CA CYS A 63 4.71 -6.45 -2.86
C CYS A 63 5.75 -6.78 -1.78
N THR A 64 6.98 -7.06 -2.21
CA THR A 64 8.17 -7.26 -1.36
C THR A 64 9.25 -6.26 -1.70
#